data_AF-A0A7S1Y4V3-F1
#
_entry.id   AF-A0A7S1Y4V3-F1
#
_cell.length_a   1.000
_cell.length_b   1.000
_cell.length_c   1.000
_cell.angle_alpha   90.00
_cell.angle_beta   90.00
_cell.angle_gamma   90.00
#
_symmetry.space_group_name_H-M   'P 1'
#
loop_
_entity.id
_entity.type
_entity.pdbx_description
1 polymer ?
#
loop_
_entity_poly.entity_id
_entity_poly.type
_entity_poly.pdbx_seq_one_letter_code
_entity_poly.pdbx_strand_id
1 'polypeptide(L)'
;QALLLFPLILVADSDSIRRSGLVAMFSANENLALRQHKRRVIEYVEDSIPEDALDMGTTVMVMQVSCKAPGCVPLETVICIVFPKLGTTEDLIPGLPESSTGGTYKTKVLLPLAQVTKDDVLDALSPCFKGGRRSTEKLYLGARDVMLAQIDQIMGENDLEGRKLMALYLKNCLKNE
;
A
#
# COMPACT_ATOMS: atom_id res chain seq x y z
N GLN A 1 -37.54 10.14 -21.77
CA GLN A 1 -38.24 10.72 -20.60
C GLN A 1 -38.00 9.78 -19.43
N ALA A 2 -37.64 10.35 -18.27
CA ALA A 2 -37.47 9.75 -16.93
C ALA A 2 -36.34 8.71 -16.77
N LEU A 3 -35.19 8.98 -16.11
CA LEU A 3 -34.89 9.32 -14.70
C LEU A 3 -35.37 8.28 -13.66
N LEU A 4 -34.45 8.01 -12.71
CA LEU A 4 -34.57 7.29 -11.41
C LEU A 4 -34.17 5.80 -11.47
N LEU A 5 -33.37 5.18 -10.59
CA LEU A 5 -32.68 5.56 -9.33
C LEU A 5 -31.72 4.38 -8.99
N PHE A 6 -30.44 4.64 -8.77
CA PHE A 6 -29.57 3.85 -7.87
C PHE A 6 -29.88 4.30 -6.41
N PRO A 7 -29.71 3.47 -5.36
CA PRO A 7 -28.46 2.80 -5.06
C PRO A 7 -28.57 1.31 -4.67
N LEU A 8 -27.69 0.48 -5.26
CA LEU A 8 -27.31 -0.81 -4.70
C LEU A 8 -26.49 -0.54 -3.43
N ILE A 9 -27.09 -0.80 -2.29
CA ILE A 9 -26.42 -1.01 -1.01
C ILE A 9 -25.63 -2.31 -1.15
N LEU A 10 -24.31 -2.22 -1.32
CA LEU A 10 -23.43 -3.38 -1.23
C LEU A 10 -22.95 -3.51 0.21
N VAL A 11 -23.52 -4.52 0.86
CA VAL A 11 -23.24 -5.01 2.20
C VAL A 11 -21.75 -5.22 2.38
N ALA A 12 -21.13 -4.43 3.26
CA ALA A 12 -19.83 -4.73 3.80
C ALA A 12 -19.95 -5.97 4.70
N ASP A 13 -19.07 -6.93 4.44
CA ASP A 13 -18.90 -8.21 5.12
C ASP A 13 -18.94 -8.03 6.65
N SER A 14 -20.02 -8.53 7.26
CA SER A 14 -20.39 -8.30 8.66
C SER A 14 -19.81 -9.33 9.64
N ASP A 15 -18.99 -10.27 9.18
CA ASP A 15 -18.56 -11.41 10.02
C ASP A 15 -17.12 -11.33 10.57
N SER A 16 -16.31 -10.35 10.16
CA SER A 16 -14.96 -10.17 10.75
C SER A 16 -14.91 -9.16 11.93
N ILE A 17 -15.94 -8.32 12.09
CA ILE A 17 -15.97 -7.24 13.10
C ILE A 17 -16.46 -7.73 14.50
N ARG A 18 -16.87 -8.99 14.65
CA ARG A 18 -17.49 -9.49 15.90
C ARG A 18 -16.56 -10.04 16.99
N ARG A 19 -15.23 -10.05 16.85
CA ARG A 19 -14.35 -10.68 17.87
C ARG A 19 -13.21 -9.86 18.47
N SER A 20 -13.16 -8.55 18.28
CA SER A 20 -12.31 -7.73 19.15
C SER A 20 -12.99 -6.39 19.45
N GLY A 21 -13.50 -6.28 20.67
CA GLY A 21 -13.98 -5.03 21.24
C GLY A 21 -12.83 -4.05 21.36
N LEU A 22 -12.65 -3.23 20.33
CA LEU A 22 -11.94 -1.95 20.41
C LEU A 22 -12.46 -1.04 19.29
N VAL A 23 -13.70 -0.57 19.44
CA VAL A 23 -14.13 0.63 18.72
C VAL A 23 -13.31 1.78 19.29
N ALA A 24 -12.17 2.07 18.66
CA ALA A 24 -11.39 3.25 19.00
C ALA A 24 -12.26 4.48 18.76
N MET A 25 -12.69 5.15 19.83
CA MET A 25 -13.34 6.45 19.75
C MET A 25 -12.31 7.47 19.26
N PHE A 26 -12.26 7.70 17.95
CA PHE A 26 -11.62 8.89 17.41
C PHE A 26 -12.52 10.09 17.68
N SER A 27 -11.95 11.19 18.16
CA SER A 27 -12.67 12.47 18.26
C SER A 27 -13.22 12.87 16.88
N ALA A 28 -14.38 13.54 16.82
CA ALA A 28 -14.95 14.03 15.56
C ALA A 28 -13.94 14.87 14.74
N ASN A 29 -13.03 15.58 15.42
CA ASN A 29 -11.97 16.37 14.81
C ASN A 29 -10.84 15.51 14.22
N GLU A 30 -10.45 14.43 14.89
CA GLU A 30 -9.42 13.50 14.39
C GLU A 30 -9.91 12.78 13.13
N ASN A 31 -11.19 12.42 13.09
CA ASN A 31 -11.83 11.85 11.90
C ASN A 31 -11.82 12.83 10.72
N LEU A 32 -11.97 14.14 10.96
CA LEU A 32 -11.92 15.16 9.93
C LEU A 32 -10.50 15.33 9.37
N ALA A 33 -9.50 15.40 10.25
CA ALA A 33 -8.09 15.50 9.87
C ALA A 33 -7.64 14.27 9.05
N LEU A 34 -8.02 13.06 9.47
CA LEU A 34 -7.74 11.83 8.72
C LEU A 34 -8.36 11.84 7.31
N ARG A 35 -9.59 12.36 7.16
CA ARG A 35 -10.22 12.52 5.83
C ARG A 35 -9.46 13.50 4.95
N GLN A 36 -8.97 14.61 5.51
CA GLN A 36 -8.16 15.59 4.79
C GLN A 36 -6.83 14.99 4.33
N HIS A 37 -6.12 14.28 5.22
CA HIS A 37 -4.88 13.59 4.86
C HIS A 37 -5.11 12.52 3.79
N LYS A 38 -6.19 11.73 3.90
CA LYS A 38 -6.56 10.73 2.90
C LYS A 38 -6.80 11.37 1.54
N ARG A 39 -7.60 12.45 1.48
CA ARG A 39 -7.89 13.17 0.24
C ARG A 39 -6.62 13.70 -0.41
N ARG A 40 -5.74 14.32 0.38
CA ARG A 40 -4.44 14.83 -0.09
C ARG A 40 -3.57 13.73 -0.73
N VAL A 41 -3.51 12.55 -0.11
CA VAL A 41 -2.74 11.43 -0.68
C VAL A 41 -3.42 10.86 -1.93
N ILE A 42 -4.75 10.82 -1.98
CA ILE A 42 -5.49 10.45 -3.20
C ILE A 42 -5.14 11.42 -4.34
N GLU A 43 -5.18 12.73 -4.10
CA GLU A 43 -4.83 13.76 -5.09
C GLU A 43 -3.39 13.56 -5.62
N TYR A 44 -2.43 13.22 -4.76
CA TYR A 44 -1.05 12.92 -5.19
C TYR A 44 -0.97 11.69 -6.12
N VAL A 45 -1.82 10.69 -5.91
CA VAL A 45 -1.86 9.49 -6.74
C VAL A 45 -2.61 9.77 -8.04
N GLU A 46 -3.76 10.45 -7.99
CA GLU A 46 -4.53 10.82 -9.19
C GLU A 46 -3.72 11.71 -10.14
N ASP A 47 -2.91 12.64 -9.62
CA ASP A 47 -1.94 13.44 -10.40
C ASP A 47 -0.94 12.60 -11.23
N SER A 48 -0.73 11.34 -10.81
CA SER A 48 0.19 10.39 -11.47
C SER A 48 -0.49 9.45 -12.47
N ILE A 49 -1.82 9.46 -12.52
CA ILE A 49 -2.65 8.64 -13.39
C ILE A 49 -3.09 9.48 -14.60
N PRO A 50 -3.07 8.93 -15.83
CA PRO A 50 -3.64 9.60 -17.00
C PRO A 50 -5.13 9.94 -16.80
N GLU A 51 -5.56 11.14 -17.24
CA GLU A 51 -6.94 11.62 -17.05
C GLU A 51 -7.98 10.69 -17.72
N ASP A 52 -7.66 10.17 -18.89
CA ASP A 52 -8.47 9.18 -19.61
C ASP A 52 -8.67 7.89 -18.79
N ALA A 53 -7.63 7.43 -18.07
CA ALA A 53 -7.77 6.26 -17.20
C ALA A 53 -8.70 6.54 -16.00
N LEU A 54 -8.70 7.76 -15.46
CA LEU A 54 -9.62 8.17 -14.39
C LEU A 54 -11.06 8.24 -14.92
N ASP A 55 -11.27 8.87 -16.08
CA ASP A 55 -12.59 8.99 -16.73
C ASP A 55 -13.21 7.63 -17.06
N MET A 56 -12.37 6.64 -17.39
CA MET A 56 -12.81 5.26 -17.67
C MET A 56 -13.22 4.48 -16.41
N GLY A 57 -13.02 5.04 -15.21
CA GLY A 57 -13.48 4.48 -13.94
C GLY A 57 -12.37 3.90 -13.05
N THR A 58 -11.12 4.30 -13.24
CA THR A 58 -10.04 3.98 -12.29
C THR A 58 -10.34 4.64 -10.94
N THR A 59 -10.27 3.87 -9.86
CA THR A 59 -10.54 4.38 -8.51
C THR A 59 -9.32 4.23 -7.61
N VAL A 60 -9.02 5.30 -6.86
CA VAL A 60 -7.92 5.32 -5.89
C VAL A 60 -8.47 5.20 -4.48
N MET A 61 -7.97 4.23 -3.74
CA MET A 61 -8.30 4.01 -2.33
C MET A 61 -7.03 4.11 -1.49
N VAL A 62 -7.06 5.00 -0.50
CA VAL A 62 -5.97 5.14 0.47
C VAL A 62 -6.49 4.82 1.87
N MET A 63 -5.71 4.05 2.63
CA MET A 63 -6.01 3.66 3.99
C MET A 63 -4.74 3.64 4.84
N GLN A 64 -4.85 4.03 6.10
CA GLN A 64 -3.81 3.79 7.09
C GLN A 64 -4.10 2.45 7.77
N VAL A 65 -3.10 1.58 7.84
CA VAL A 65 -3.20 0.28 8.51
C VAL A 65 -2.17 0.21 9.62
N SER A 66 -2.54 -0.44 10.72
CA SER A 66 -1.62 -0.74 11.80
C SER A 66 -0.94 -2.07 11.52
N CYS A 67 0.39 -2.09 11.48
CA CYS A 67 1.12 -3.35 11.38
C CYS A 67 1.17 -4.01 12.77
N LYS A 68 0.60 -5.21 12.90
CA LYS A 68 0.60 -5.98 14.16
C LYS A 68 1.78 -6.94 14.30
N ALA A 69 2.61 -7.04 13.27
CA ALA A 69 3.81 -7.88 13.30
C ALA A 69 4.91 -7.21 14.13
N PRO A 70 5.64 -7.97 14.96
CA PRO A 70 6.75 -7.43 15.73
C PRO A 70 7.83 -6.90 14.76
N GLY A 71 8.35 -5.69 15.05
CA GLY A 71 9.45 -5.07 14.27
C GLY A 71 9.01 -4.29 13.03
N CYS A 72 7.70 -4.24 12.78
CA CYS A 72 7.11 -3.50 11.68
C CYS A 72 6.83 -2.04 12.08
N VAL A 73 6.77 -1.14 11.09
CA VAL A 73 6.37 0.25 11.32
C VAL A 73 4.94 0.27 11.89
N PRO A 74 4.69 0.97 13.01
CA PRO A 74 3.42 0.86 13.74
C PRO A 74 2.21 1.28 12.91
N LEU A 75 2.40 2.23 12.00
CA LEU A 75 1.39 2.70 11.05
C LEU A 75 2.01 2.82 9.67
N GLU A 76 1.35 2.26 8.67
CA GLU A 76 1.72 2.39 7.26
C GLU A 76 0.51 2.85 6.45
N THR A 77 0.77 3.53 5.33
CA THR A 77 -0.25 3.99 4.39
C THR A 77 -0.28 3.05 3.20
N VAL A 78 -1.40 2.38 2.98
CA VAL A 78 -1.65 1.51 1.83
C VAL A 78 -2.39 2.30 0.76
N ILE A 79 -1.89 2.20 -0.46
CA ILE A 79 -2.48 2.78 -1.67
C ILE A 79 -2.93 1.62 -2.55
N CYS A 80 -4.21 1.61 -2.90
CA CYS A 80 -4.82 0.66 -3.83
C CYS A 80 -5.41 1.45 -5.01
N ILE A 81 -5.02 1.08 -6.23
CA ILE A 81 -5.58 1.63 -7.46
C ILE A 81 -6.33 0.48 -8.15
N VAL A 82 -7.64 0.65 -8.31
CA VAL A 82 -8.53 -0.37 -8.89
C VAL A 82 -8.87 0.05 -10.31
N PHE A 83 -8.51 -0.80 -11.27
CA PHE A 83 -8.78 -0.58 -12.68
C PHE A 83 -10.08 -1.27 -13.10
N PRO A 84 -10.93 -0.60 -13.89
CA PRO A 84 -12.13 -1.21 -14.44
C PRO A 84 -11.77 -2.28 -15.47
N LYS A 85 -12.62 -3.28 -15.62
CA LYS A 85 -12.48 -4.27 -16.68
C LYS A 85 -13.14 -3.75 -17.95
N LEU A 86 -12.33 -3.31 -18.92
CA LEU A 86 -12.83 -2.62 -20.10
C LEU A 86 -13.22 -3.52 -21.28
N GLY A 87 -12.91 -4.82 -21.22
CA GLY A 87 -13.22 -5.75 -22.31
C GLY A 87 -12.46 -5.46 -23.62
N THR A 88 -11.63 -4.43 -23.64
CA THR A 88 -10.69 -4.06 -24.69
C THR A 88 -9.30 -4.59 -24.37
N THR A 89 -8.44 -4.70 -25.39
CA THR A 89 -7.03 -5.09 -25.25
C THR A 89 -6.11 -3.89 -25.01
N GLU A 90 -6.65 -2.68 -24.88
CA GLU A 90 -5.87 -1.47 -24.66
C GLU A 90 -5.58 -1.28 -23.18
N ASP A 91 -4.31 -1.09 -22.86
CA ASP A 91 -3.85 -0.87 -21.48
C ASP A 91 -4.15 0.57 -21.07
N LEU A 92 -4.89 0.76 -19.96
CA LEU A 92 -5.10 2.10 -19.38
C LEU A 92 -3.79 2.74 -18.90
N ILE A 93 -2.84 1.92 -18.45
CA ILE A 93 -1.50 2.37 -18.07
C ILE A 93 -0.49 1.44 -18.76
N PRO A 94 0.25 1.93 -19.76
CA PRO A 94 1.21 1.10 -20.48
C PRO A 94 2.25 0.45 -19.57
N GLY A 95 2.43 -0.86 -19.73
CA GLY A 95 3.40 -1.64 -18.94
C GLY A 95 2.94 -2.00 -17.53
N LEU A 96 1.68 -1.69 -17.16
CA LEU A 96 1.07 -2.11 -15.91
C LEU A 96 0.03 -3.21 -16.15
N PRO A 97 0.33 -4.50 -15.85
CA PRO A 97 -0.55 -5.63 -16.15
C PRO A 97 -1.94 -5.55 -15.50
N GLU A 98 -2.05 -4.93 -14.33
CA GLU A 98 -3.32 -4.75 -13.63
C GLU A 98 -4.27 -3.81 -14.37
N SER A 99 -3.73 -2.91 -15.20
CA SER A 99 -4.51 -1.92 -15.93
C SER A 99 -5.23 -2.49 -17.15
N SER A 100 -4.72 -3.58 -17.71
CA SER A 100 -5.25 -4.21 -18.93
C SER A 100 -6.34 -5.24 -18.65
N THR A 101 -6.19 -5.97 -17.54
CA THR A 101 -7.11 -7.07 -17.18
C THR A 101 -8.24 -6.65 -16.27
N GLY A 102 -8.23 -5.41 -15.77
CA GLY A 102 -9.15 -4.90 -14.76
C GLY A 102 -8.83 -5.47 -13.38
N GLY A 103 -7.67 -5.08 -12.85
CA GLY A 103 -7.12 -5.58 -11.59
C GLY A 103 -6.94 -4.50 -10.52
N THR A 104 -6.12 -4.81 -9.51
CA THR A 104 -5.80 -3.86 -8.44
C THR A 104 -4.30 -3.76 -8.25
N TYR A 105 -3.75 -2.58 -8.51
CA TYR A 105 -2.38 -2.26 -8.12
C TYR A 105 -2.34 -1.87 -6.65
N LYS A 106 -1.41 -2.45 -5.88
CA LYS A 106 -1.25 -2.17 -4.44
C LYS A 106 0.19 -1.79 -4.11
N THR A 107 0.35 -0.73 -3.34
CA THR A 107 1.64 -0.32 -2.79
C THR A 107 1.49 0.22 -1.38
N LYS A 108 2.63 0.41 -0.69
CA LYS A 108 2.67 0.86 0.69
C LYS A 108 3.74 1.94 0.87
N VAL A 109 3.42 2.93 1.69
CA VAL A 109 4.37 3.90 2.24
C VAL A 109 4.49 3.61 3.73
N LEU A 110 5.70 3.40 4.22
CA LEU A 110 5.99 3.06 5.62
C LEU A 110 5.94 4.30 6.54
N LEU A 111 4.88 5.11 6.38
CA LEU A 111 4.59 6.32 7.14
C LEU A 111 3.09 6.40 7.42
N PRO A 112 2.69 7.02 8.54
CA PRO A 112 1.29 7.34 8.79
C PRO A 112 0.76 8.38 7.79
N LEU A 113 -0.54 8.34 7.50
CA LEU A 113 -1.22 9.18 6.50
C LEU A 113 -0.92 10.68 6.64
N ALA A 114 -0.77 11.14 7.88
CA ALA A 114 -0.49 12.54 8.20
C ALA A 114 0.90 12.99 7.74
N GLN A 115 1.86 12.08 7.62
CA GLN A 115 3.26 12.36 7.30
C GLN A 115 3.63 12.08 5.84
N VAL A 116 2.80 11.31 5.11
CA VAL A 116 3.05 10.99 3.70
C VAL A 116 3.16 12.27 2.87
N THR A 117 4.24 12.42 2.11
CA THR A 117 4.45 13.49 1.14
C THR A 117 4.21 13.01 -0.30
N LYS A 118 4.19 13.95 -1.26
CA LYS A 118 4.08 13.59 -2.68
C LYS A 118 5.28 12.76 -3.14
N ASP A 119 6.48 13.07 -2.65
CA ASP A 119 7.67 12.31 -3.00
C ASP A 119 7.66 10.88 -2.45
N ASP A 120 7.12 10.67 -1.26
CA ASP A 120 6.94 9.32 -0.71
C ASP A 120 5.98 8.49 -1.57
N VAL A 121 4.91 9.11 -2.09
CA VAL A 121 3.97 8.47 -3.02
C VAL A 121 4.68 8.09 -4.32
N LEU A 122 5.40 9.03 -4.93
CA LEU A 122 6.11 8.78 -6.18
C LEU A 122 7.20 7.71 -6.03
N ASP A 123 7.88 7.66 -4.88
CA ASP A 123 8.85 6.61 -4.55
C ASP A 123 8.21 5.23 -4.36
N ALA A 124 6.93 5.18 -3.97
CA ALA A 124 6.16 3.96 -3.80
C ALA A 124 5.43 3.49 -5.08
N LEU A 125 5.23 4.38 -6.07
CA LEU A 125 4.56 4.06 -7.33
C LEU A 125 5.52 3.49 -8.38
N SER A 126 5.02 2.52 -9.15
CA SER A 126 5.73 1.94 -10.30
C SER A 126 6.15 3.03 -11.30
N PRO A 127 7.29 2.89 -12.00
CA PRO A 127 7.68 3.80 -13.08
C PRO A 127 6.68 3.89 -14.25
N CYS A 128 5.71 2.97 -14.34
CA CYS A 128 4.60 3.05 -15.29
C CYS A 128 3.65 4.23 -15.01
N PHE A 129 3.59 4.71 -13.76
CA PHE A 129 2.85 5.91 -13.40
C PHE A 129 3.68 7.16 -13.67
N LYS A 130 3.01 8.28 -13.97
CA LYS A 130 3.70 9.55 -14.24
C LYS A 130 4.49 10.00 -13.02
N GLY A 131 5.82 10.03 -13.15
CA GLY A 131 6.74 10.42 -12.09
C GLY A 131 7.00 9.34 -11.03
N GLY A 132 6.49 8.12 -11.21
CA GLY A 132 6.80 6.98 -10.34
C GLY A 132 8.28 6.62 -10.38
N ARG A 133 8.87 6.33 -9.22
CA ARG A 133 10.31 6.11 -9.03
C ARG A 133 10.62 4.81 -8.29
N ARG A 134 9.62 3.96 -8.07
CA ARG A 134 9.84 2.68 -7.39
C ARG A 134 10.81 1.83 -8.20
N SER A 135 12.00 1.62 -7.64
CA SER A 135 13.00 0.72 -8.22
C SER A 135 12.95 -0.64 -7.52
N THR A 136 13.34 -1.68 -8.25
CA THR A 136 13.59 -3.02 -7.70
C THR A 136 14.66 -2.99 -6.61
N GLU A 137 15.69 -2.15 -6.77
CA GLU A 137 16.73 -1.97 -5.77
C GLU A 137 16.17 -1.44 -4.43
N LYS A 138 15.35 -0.38 -4.46
CA LYS A 138 14.68 0.12 -3.24
C LYS A 138 13.77 -0.94 -2.61
N LEU A 139 13.10 -1.74 -3.43
CA LEU A 139 12.27 -2.86 -2.96
C LEU A 139 13.09 -3.91 -2.21
N TYR A 140 14.24 -4.32 -2.77
CA TYR A 140 15.12 -5.30 -2.14
C TYR A 140 15.77 -4.76 -0.87
N LEU A 141 16.17 -3.48 -0.85
CA LEU A 141 16.69 -2.83 0.35
C LEU A 141 15.63 -2.77 1.46
N GLY A 142 14.38 -2.42 1.13
CA GLY A 142 13.28 -2.43 2.08
C GLY A 142 12.98 -3.83 2.62
N ALA A 143 12.94 -4.85 1.76
CA ALA A 143 12.76 -6.24 2.17
C ALA A 143 13.88 -6.72 3.09
N ARG A 144 15.13 -6.38 2.77
CA ARG A 144 16.31 -6.65 3.62
C ARG A 144 16.13 -6.04 5.00
N ASP A 145 15.76 -4.77 5.08
CA ASP A 145 15.66 -4.07 6.37
C ASP A 145 14.56 -4.67 7.25
N VAL A 146 13.43 -5.08 6.67
CA VAL A 146 12.38 -5.82 7.39
C VAL A 146 12.89 -7.17 7.90
N MET A 147 13.59 -7.93 7.06
CA MET A 147 14.16 -9.23 7.47
C MET A 147 15.18 -9.06 8.60
N LEU A 148 16.05 -8.05 8.52
CA LEU A 148 17.04 -7.77 9.56
C LEU A 148 16.36 -7.38 10.88
N ALA A 149 15.34 -6.52 10.85
CA ALA A 149 14.58 -6.16 12.04
C ALA A 149 13.92 -7.37 12.71
N GLN A 150 13.40 -8.32 11.92
CA GLN A 150 12.84 -9.57 12.44
C GLN A 150 13.91 -10.47 13.06
N ILE A 151 15.09 -10.56 12.45
CA ILE A 151 16.21 -11.34 12.98
C ILE A 151 16.69 -10.77 14.31
N ASP A 152 16.87 -9.45 14.41
CA ASP A 152 17.30 -8.80 15.66
C ASP A 152 16.33 -9.08 16.81
N GLN A 153 15.03 -9.18 16.51
CA GLN A 153 14.02 -9.54 17.51
C GLN A 153 14.05 -11.00 17.94
N ILE A 154 14.29 -11.94 17.02
CA ILE A 154 14.38 -13.37 17.34
C ILE A 154 15.63 -13.65 18.19
N MET A 155 16.76 -13.05 17.81
CA MET A 155 18.06 -13.35 18.41
C MET A 155 18.35 -12.52 19.67
N GLY A 156 17.71 -11.36 19.82
CA GLY A 156 17.92 -10.45 20.93
C GLY A 156 19.24 -9.68 20.87
N GLU A 157 19.28 -8.53 21.54
CA GLU A 157 20.38 -7.55 21.41
C GLU A 157 21.77 -8.05 21.88
N ASN A 158 21.83 -9.15 22.63
CA ASN A 158 23.06 -9.64 23.26
C ASN A 158 23.60 -10.96 22.68
N ASP A 159 22.88 -11.63 21.77
CA ASP A 159 23.35 -12.89 21.16
C ASP A 159 24.22 -12.64 19.92
N LEU A 160 25.46 -12.24 20.16
CA LEU A 160 26.42 -11.96 19.10
C LEU A 160 26.76 -13.21 18.27
N GLU A 161 26.84 -14.38 18.90
CA GLU A 161 27.28 -15.61 18.25
C GLU A 161 26.18 -16.21 17.39
N GLY A 162 24.93 -16.19 17.88
CA GLY A 162 23.77 -16.56 17.08
C GLY A 162 23.61 -15.66 15.85
N ARG A 163 23.83 -14.34 15.97
CA ARG A 163 23.76 -13.44 14.81
C ARG A 163 24.84 -13.71 13.77
N LYS A 164 26.06 -14.08 14.18
CA LYS A 164 27.09 -14.52 13.24
C LYS A 164 26.67 -15.77 12.48
N LEU A 165 26.12 -16.76 13.17
CA LEU A 165 25.63 -18.00 12.55
C LEU A 165 24.50 -17.72 11.56
N MET A 166 23.53 -16.87 11.92
CA MET A 166 22.44 -16.45 11.03
C MET A 166 22.96 -15.72 9.80
N ALA A 167 23.90 -14.78 9.97
CA ALA A 167 24.52 -14.08 8.84
C ALA A 167 25.25 -15.04 7.90
N LEU A 168 25.94 -16.05 8.45
CA LEU A 168 26.65 -17.08 7.67
C LEU A 168 25.67 -18.00 6.92
N TYR A 169 24.55 -18.36 7.56
CA TYR A 169 23.46 -19.12 6.95
C TYR A 169 22.84 -18.37 5.77
N LEU A 170 22.42 -17.12 5.97
CA LEU A 170 21.84 -16.28 4.92
C LEU A 170 22.80 -16.06 3.75
N LYS A 171 24.08 -15.82 4.05
CA LYS A 171 25.14 -15.69 3.03
C LYS A 171 25.30 -16.96 2.19
N ASN A 172 25.14 -18.14 2.78
CA ASN A 172 25.21 -19.40 2.05
C ASN A 172 23.95 -19.64 1.21
N CYS A 173 22.76 -19.29 1.71
CA CYS A 173 21.52 -19.34 0.93
C CYS A 173 21.62 -18.50 -0.35
N LEU A 174 22.17 -17.29 -0.25
CA LEU A 174 22.32 -16.37 -1.39
C LEU A 174 23.43 -16.76 -2.39
N LYS A 175 24.30 -17.71 -2.05
CA LYS A 175 25.40 -18.17 -2.92
C LYS A 175 25.08 -19.46 -3.69
N ASN A 176 24.02 -20.15 -3.30
CA ASN A 176 23.63 -21.44 -3.86
C ASN A 176 22.54 -21.30 -4.94
N GLU A 177 22.31 -20.08 -5.44
CA GLU A 177 21.60 -19.75 -6.67
C GLU A 177 22.59 -19.27 -7.73
#